data_AF-A0A0G0I7W0-F1
#
_entry.id   AF-A0A0G0I7W0-F1
#
_cell.length_a   1.000
_cell.length_b   1.000
_cell.length_c   1.000
_cell.angle_alpha   90.00
_cell.angle_beta   90.00
_cell.angle_gamma   90.00
#
_symmetry.space_group_name_H-M   'P 1'
#
loop_
_entity.id
_entity.type
_entity.pdbx_description
1 polymer ?
#
loop_
_entity_poly.entity_id
_entity_poly.type
_entity_poly.pdbx_seq_one_letter_code
_entity_poly.pdbx_strand_id
1 'polypeptide(L)'
;MKISKSLYIWSLLGSLITFFAWHMGLANIDILKGTYSILKDDYKHLSIIHGAVATEKDYLMKLYDYGSLGKAVKIDVTGVDYDVPDVKNSSAIVQLVHLFFHRANPLSTGRGDFALTKSLGVLDLEGKKSFVTVMAWLLGSADFKIAHEDAGDIKIEKTIQKIWTPVSKASGNTITFSKIVGFVNQAVTQSRGFNAVFDVPSIYMVLLSMVYKIAATDKSLIKLFYEKLDEQTKKIKKDSIFVDGKISDDWVNEKFSPANAVEFEQSIKAFDFKDVANIVNSYEKIVYLSLLPGDYPTVAPYGEAYFYYDPKDKKKFVNIPDCMENVLRNMLNVIFYNKGKGEFDISDAVKKLKISPKLKPLIFYKKYKNVLDVDLQEVHNSWMYVVSNIPFVAYYHCVGRKERGSKFGYIKIPSDVLDKEFFGKHYIEVSQEDIVYEVGPSLRNMIIIFNNLLGLGLFEKEAGNTENQKIGNAFKRDDFVKYYFPELCKKLKID
;
A
#
# COMPACT_ATOMS: atom_id res chain seq x y z
N MET A 1 38.69 -4.94 -13.13
CA MET A 1 37.33 -5.54 -13.11
C MET A 1 36.35 -4.51 -13.68
N LYS A 2 35.95 -4.64 -14.96
CA LYS A 2 35.05 -3.67 -15.62
C LYS A 2 33.61 -4.07 -15.32
N ILE A 3 32.98 -3.41 -14.36
CA ILE A 3 31.52 -3.52 -14.17
C ILE A 3 30.88 -2.95 -15.44
N SER A 4 30.05 -3.75 -16.11
CA SER A 4 29.45 -3.33 -17.38
C SER A 4 28.58 -2.11 -17.16
N LYS A 5 28.64 -1.12 -18.08
CA LYS A 5 27.76 0.06 -18.05
C LYS A 5 26.28 -0.32 -17.98
N SER A 6 25.90 -1.53 -18.42
CA SER A 6 24.54 -2.06 -18.26
C SER A 6 24.16 -2.27 -16.79
N LEU A 7 25.04 -2.82 -15.94
CA LEU A 7 24.74 -3.08 -14.54
C LEU A 7 24.50 -1.77 -13.74
N TYR A 8 25.23 -0.71 -14.09
CA TYR A 8 25.09 0.61 -13.48
C TYR A 8 23.80 1.32 -13.92
N ILE A 9 23.38 1.14 -15.18
CA ILE A 9 22.09 1.66 -15.68
C ILE A 9 20.92 0.90 -15.04
N TRP A 10 21.04 -0.41 -14.80
CA TRP A 10 20.01 -1.19 -14.08
C TRP A 10 19.93 -0.83 -12.60
N SER A 11 21.06 -0.56 -11.93
CA SER A 11 21.01 -0.05 -10.55
C SER A 11 20.46 1.36 -10.48
N LEU A 12 20.73 2.23 -11.47
CA LEU A 12 20.16 3.58 -11.55
C LEU A 12 18.66 3.57 -11.89
N LEU A 13 18.19 2.73 -12.81
CA LEU A 13 16.74 2.59 -13.09
C LEU A 13 16.01 1.93 -11.91
N GLY A 14 16.61 0.91 -11.29
CA GLY A 14 16.07 0.27 -10.09
C GLY A 14 16.00 1.22 -8.90
N SER A 15 16.99 2.10 -8.73
CA SER A 15 17.00 3.14 -7.70
C SER A 15 16.11 4.34 -8.02
N LEU A 16 15.97 4.76 -9.30
CA LEU A 16 15.00 5.79 -9.67
C LEU A 16 13.56 5.29 -9.50
N ILE A 17 13.25 4.06 -9.89
CA ILE A 17 11.91 3.48 -9.72
C ILE A 17 11.59 3.31 -8.23
N THR A 18 12.56 2.91 -7.39
CA THR A 18 12.34 2.83 -5.93
C THR A 18 12.30 4.21 -5.24
N PHE A 19 12.97 5.23 -5.78
CA PHE A 19 12.94 6.59 -5.25
C PHE A 19 11.64 7.35 -5.60
N PHE A 20 11.04 7.08 -6.76
CA PHE A 20 9.75 7.67 -7.18
C PHE A 20 8.51 6.86 -6.76
N ALA A 21 8.66 5.59 -6.35
CA ALA A 21 7.56 4.68 -5.97
C ALA A 21 7.09 4.78 -4.50
N TRP A 22 7.68 5.65 -3.69
CA TRP A 22 7.44 5.69 -2.25
C TRP A 22 6.49 6.85 -1.89
N HIS A 23 5.33 6.53 -1.29
CA HIS A 23 4.46 7.38 -0.43
C HIS A 23 3.08 7.86 -0.93
N MET A 24 2.26 7.07 -1.63
CA MET A 24 0.82 7.39 -1.71
C MET A 24 -0.05 6.14 -1.63
N GLY A 25 -0.56 5.81 -0.44
CA GLY A 25 -1.82 5.09 -0.34
C GLY A 25 -2.98 6.06 -0.51
N LEU A 26 -4.04 5.63 -1.19
CA LEU A 26 -5.25 6.41 -1.31
C LEU A 26 -6.02 6.36 0.01
N ALA A 27 -5.98 7.46 0.75
CA ALA A 27 -6.95 7.68 1.80
C ALA A 27 -8.36 7.67 1.20
N ASN A 28 -9.36 7.24 1.97
CA ASN A 28 -10.74 7.65 1.67
C ASN A 28 -10.87 9.13 2.04
N ILE A 29 -10.40 10.03 1.17
CA ILE A 29 -10.29 11.45 1.53
C ILE A 29 -11.68 12.08 1.72
N ASP A 30 -12.70 11.52 1.08
CA ASP A 30 -14.07 12.04 1.10
C ASP A 30 -14.69 12.08 2.50
N ILE A 31 -14.33 11.15 3.37
CA ILE A 31 -14.79 11.12 4.75
C ILE A 31 -14.00 12.06 5.68
N LEU A 32 -12.84 12.54 5.25
CA LEU A 32 -11.97 13.43 6.03
C LEU A 32 -12.31 14.91 5.82
N LYS A 33 -13.10 15.23 4.78
CA LYS A 33 -13.47 16.60 4.44
C LYS A 33 -14.18 17.28 5.60
N GLY A 34 -13.72 18.48 5.94
CA GLY A 34 -14.28 19.29 7.01
C GLY A 34 -13.88 18.87 8.42
N THR A 35 -13.26 17.70 8.61
CA THR A 35 -12.98 17.16 9.95
C THR A 35 -11.96 17.96 10.78
N TYR A 36 -11.20 18.85 10.16
CA TYR A 36 -10.30 19.78 10.85
C TYR A 36 -10.95 21.16 11.01
N SER A 37 -11.71 21.62 10.01
CA SER A 37 -12.40 22.92 10.04
C SER A 37 -13.60 22.98 10.99
N ILE A 38 -14.18 21.84 11.39
CA ILE A 38 -15.23 21.80 12.41
C ILE A 38 -14.71 22.05 13.83
N LEU A 39 -13.40 21.93 14.04
CA LEU A 39 -12.77 22.08 15.35
C LEU A 39 -12.30 23.52 15.56
N LYS A 40 -12.41 24.02 16.79
CA LYS A 40 -11.75 25.29 17.16
C LYS A 40 -10.24 25.14 17.06
N ASP A 41 -9.55 26.27 16.94
CA ASP A 41 -8.10 26.29 16.71
C ASP A 41 -7.31 25.48 17.75
N ASP A 42 -7.66 25.62 19.03
CA ASP A 42 -7.03 24.91 20.15
C ASP A 42 -7.27 23.39 20.16
N TYR A 43 -8.13 22.87 19.28
CA TYR A 43 -8.45 21.43 19.18
C TYR A 43 -8.12 20.84 17.81
N LYS A 44 -7.55 21.63 16.89
CA LYS A 44 -7.21 21.19 15.53
C LYS A 44 -6.22 20.02 15.49
N HIS A 45 -5.37 19.86 16.50
CA HIS A 45 -4.47 18.70 16.65
C HIS A 45 -5.20 17.39 16.96
N LEU A 46 -6.46 17.44 17.37
CA LEU A 46 -7.32 16.27 17.61
C LEU A 46 -8.09 15.82 16.37
N SER A 47 -7.84 16.43 15.21
CA SER A 47 -8.51 16.06 13.97
C SER A 47 -8.02 14.71 13.45
N ILE A 48 -8.95 13.82 13.09
CA ILE A 48 -8.68 12.51 12.48
C ILE A 48 -7.83 12.61 11.20
N ILE A 49 -7.78 13.78 10.57
CA ILE A 49 -6.93 14.03 9.39
C ILE A 49 -5.43 13.75 9.68
N HIS A 50 -4.96 14.01 10.91
CA HIS A 50 -3.58 13.70 11.31
C HIS A 50 -3.34 12.20 11.37
N GLY A 51 -4.35 11.43 11.80
CA GLY A 51 -4.32 9.97 11.77
C GLY A 51 -4.31 9.40 10.35
N ALA A 52 -5.04 10.02 9.44
CA ALA A 52 -4.98 9.68 8.02
C ALA A 52 -3.58 9.93 7.45
N VAL A 53 -3.00 11.11 7.67
CA VAL A 53 -1.63 11.41 7.22
C VAL A 53 -0.62 10.42 7.79
N ALA A 54 -0.66 10.18 9.11
CA ALA A 54 0.26 9.25 9.78
C ALA A 54 0.13 7.81 9.24
N THR A 55 -1.09 7.38 8.91
CA THR A 55 -1.34 6.08 8.31
C THR A 55 -0.85 6.00 6.87
N GLU A 56 -1.19 6.99 6.06
CA GLU A 56 -1.02 6.93 4.60
C GLU A 56 0.38 7.32 4.14
N LYS A 57 1.14 8.01 4.99
CA LYS A 57 2.54 8.41 4.76
C LYS A 57 3.54 7.54 5.52
N ASP A 58 3.12 6.32 5.86
CA ASP A 58 3.96 5.27 6.44
C ASP A 58 4.59 5.64 7.80
N TYR A 59 4.10 6.68 8.48
CA TYR A 59 4.63 7.09 9.77
C TYR A 59 4.46 5.99 10.82
N LEU A 60 3.28 5.36 10.89
CA LEU A 60 3.04 4.23 11.80
C LEU A 60 3.89 3.02 11.46
N MET A 61 4.07 2.73 10.17
CA MET A 61 4.90 1.63 9.70
C MET A 61 6.37 1.88 10.09
N LYS A 62 6.88 3.10 9.90
CA LYS A 62 8.22 3.49 10.33
C LYS A 62 8.39 3.43 11.85
N LEU A 63 7.38 3.82 12.63
CA LEU A 63 7.40 3.62 14.09
C LEU A 63 7.43 2.13 14.46
N TYR A 64 6.69 1.29 13.73
CA TYR A 64 6.69 -0.15 13.95
C TYR A 64 8.05 -0.77 13.64
N ASP A 65 8.64 -0.46 12.48
CA ASP A 65 9.87 -1.09 11.99
C ASP A 65 11.13 -0.53 12.67
N TYR A 66 11.16 0.78 12.92
CA TYR A 66 12.39 1.50 13.31
C TYR A 66 12.27 2.24 14.65
N GLY A 67 11.09 2.26 15.26
CA GLY A 67 10.87 3.00 16.51
C GLY A 67 11.69 2.48 17.70
N SER A 68 12.24 1.27 17.62
CA SER A 68 13.18 0.73 18.62
C SER A 68 14.59 1.34 18.54
N LEU A 69 14.82 2.27 17.59
CA LEU A 69 16.09 2.97 17.37
C LEU A 69 17.28 2.01 17.15
N GLY A 70 17.06 0.97 16.34
CA GLY A 70 18.09 0.00 16.00
C GLY A 70 18.37 -1.06 17.07
N LYS A 71 17.63 -1.06 18.19
CA LYS A 71 17.66 -2.19 19.12
C LYS A 71 16.84 -3.34 18.53
N ALA A 72 17.52 -4.45 18.29
CA ALA A 72 16.93 -5.69 17.83
C ALA A 72 17.19 -6.82 18.84
N VAL A 73 16.23 -7.74 18.94
CA VAL A 73 16.38 -9.02 19.63
C VAL A 73 16.34 -10.13 18.58
N LYS A 74 17.15 -11.16 18.80
CA LYS A 74 17.09 -12.36 17.97
C LYS A 74 15.91 -13.22 18.38
N ILE A 75 15.08 -13.58 17.42
CA ILE A 75 14.05 -14.60 17.58
C ILE A 75 14.38 -15.79 16.68
N ASP A 76 14.27 -16.99 17.23
CA ASP A 76 14.34 -18.21 16.44
C ASP A 76 12.96 -18.51 15.85
N VAL A 77 12.85 -18.40 14.53
CA VAL A 77 11.67 -18.85 13.79
C VAL A 77 12.12 -20.00 12.90
N THR A 78 11.72 -21.23 13.24
CA THR A 78 11.97 -22.46 12.46
C THR A 78 13.45 -22.86 12.34
N GLY A 79 14.27 -22.54 13.34
CA GLY A 79 15.71 -22.85 13.38
C GLY A 79 16.59 -21.80 12.69
N VAL A 80 16.04 -20.61 12.43
CA VAL A 80 16.74 -19.47 11.83
C VAL A 80 16.56 -18.27 12.75
N ASP A 81 17.68 -17.66 13.14
CA ASP A 81 17.69 -16.43 13.92
C ASP A 81 17.33 -15.24 13.03
N TYR A 82 16.34 -14.45 13.47
CA TYR A 82 15.96 -13.19 12.85
C TYR A 82 16.08 -12.05 13.84
N ASP A 83 16.64 -10.92 13.38
CA ASP A 83 16.66 -9.68 14.15
C ASP A 83 15.30 -8.98 14.01
N VAL A 84 14.56 -8.86 15.12
CA VAL A 84 13.30 -8.12 15.19
C VAL A 84 13.40 -6.96 16.18
N PRO A 85 12.62 -5.88 16.02
CA PRO A 85 12.64 -4.75 16.95
C PRO A 85 12.44 -5.19 18.41
N ASP A 86 13.24 -4.67 19.33
CA ASP A 86 13.08 -4.90 20.77
C ASP A 86 11.88 -4.11 21.33
N VAL A 87 10.68 -4.54 20.99
CA VAL A 87 9.42 -3.84 21.32
C VAL A 87 9.27 -3.66 22.83
N LYS A 88 9.62 -4.68 23.62
CA LYS A 88 9.44 -4.68 25.08
C LYS A 88 10.24 -3.55 25.75
N ASN A 89 11.44 -3.26 25.24
CA ASN A 89 12.31 -2.21 25.77
C ASN A 89 12.24 -0.90 24.96
N SER A 90 11.31 -0.80 24.01
CA SER A 90 11.08 0.41 23.21
C SER A 90 10.19 1.43 23.94
N SER A 91 10.03 2.63 23.37
CA SER A 91 9.13 3.65 23.92
C SER A 91 7.69 3.15 23.98
N ALA A 92 6.88 3.72 24.88
CA ALA A 92 5.48 3.33 25.02
C ALA A 92 4.66 3.61 23.74
N ILE A 93 5.05 4.62 22.94
CA ILE A 93 4.43 4.89 21.64
C ILE A 93 4.69 3.73 20.67
N VAL A 94 5.93 3.22 20.62
CA VAL A 94 6.27 2.08 19.75
C VAL A 94 5.54 0.82 20.21
N GLN A 95 5.49 0.59 21.53
CA GLN A 95 4.71 -0.50 22.10
C GLN A 95 3.21 -0.38 21.75
N LEU A 96 2.67 0.83 21.73
CA LEU A 96 1.28 1.10 21.34
C LEU A 96 1.04 0.79 19.85
N VAL A 97 1.96 1.16 18.97
CA VAL A 97 1.89 0.80 17.53
C VAL A 97 1.93 -0.72 17.35
N HIS A 98 2.85 -1.41 18.02
CA HIS A 98 2.94 -2.89 18.00
C HIS A 98 1.75 -3.60 18.66
N LEU A 99 1.03 -2.91 19.55
CA LEU A 99 -0.19 -3.44 20.14
C LEU A 99 -1.36 -3.44 19.14
N PHE A 100 -1.45 -2.41 18.30
CA PHE A 100 -2.55 -2.23 17.37
C PHE A 100 -2.30 -2.80 15.98
N PHE A 101 -1.03 -2.86 15.56
CA PHE A 101 -0.63 -3.34 14.25
C PHE A 101 0.24 -4.57 14.34
N HIS A 102 0.28 -5.30 13.24
CA HIS A 102 1.18 -6.43 13.06
C HIS A 102 1.62 -6.51 11.61
N ARG A 103 2.69 -7.27 11.39
CA ARG A 103 3.04 -7.79 10.08
C ARG A 103 2.59 -9.24 9.96
N ALA A 104 1.90 -9.58 8.87
CA ALA A 104 1.53 -10.98 8.60
C ALA A 104 2.78 -11.86 8.47
N ASN A 105 3.82 -11.33 7.80
CA ASN A 105 5.16 -11.87 7.77
C ASN A 105 6.11 -10.93 8.54
N PRO A 106 6.73 -11.37 9.67
CA PRO A 106 7.66 -10.55 10.45
C PRO A 106 8.86 -10.00 9.66
N LEU A 107 9.20 -10.62 8.53
CA LEU A 107 10.32 -10.25 7.67
C LEU A 107 9.91 -9.32 6.53
N SER A 108 8.61 -9.11 6.34
CA SER A 108 8.15 -8.20 5.30
C SER A 108 8.41 -6.76 5.72
N THR A 109 8.87 -5.95 4.78
CA THR A 109 8.91 -4.49 4.90
C THR A 109 7.80 -3.83 4.07
N GLY A 110 7.01 -4.65 3.37
CA GLY A 110 5.94 -4.19 2.48
C GLY A 110 4.79 -3.57 3.26
N ARG A 111 4.17 -2.55 2.67
CA ARG A 111 3.01 -1.87 3.25
C ARG A 111 1.78 -2.79 3.37
N GLY A 112 1.57 -3.68 2.40
CA GLY A 112 0.43 -4.60 2.39
C GLY A 112 0.44 -5.62 3.54
N ASP A 113 1.62 -5.93 4.07
CA ASP A 113 1.74 -6.79 5.24
C ASP A 113 1.49 -6.05 6.56
N PHE A 114 1.54 -4.71 6.57
CA PHE A 114 1.33 -3.90 7.76
C PHE A 114 -0.16 -3.59 7.95
N ALA A 115 -0.81 -4.37 8.83
CA ALA A 115 -2.25 -4.32 9.05
C ALA A 115 -2.60 -4.21 10.53
N LEU A 116 -3.83 -3.75 10.82
CA LEU A 116 -4.40 -3.86 12.16
C LEU A 116 -4.33 -5.33 12.63
N THR A 117 -4.09 -5.53 13.92
CA THR A 117 -4.17 -6.87 14.51
C THR A 117 -5.52 -7.51 14.19
N LYS A 118 -5.51 -8.82 13.95
CA LYS A 118 -6.70 -9.57 13.48
C LYS A 118 -7.95 -9.29 14.33
N SER A 119 -7.79 -9.16 15.65
CA SER A 119 -8.87 -8.86 16.59
C SER A 119 -9.54 -7.49 16.38
N LEU A 120 -8.82 -6.51 15.82
CA LEU A 120 -9.34 -5.19 15.47
C LEU A 120 -9.85 -5.13 14.03
N GLY A 121 -9.22 -5.88 13.11
CA GLY A 121 -9.60 -5.92 11.70
C GLY A 121 -10.96 -6.57 11.42
N VAL A 122 -11.48 -7.37 12.36
CA VAL A 122 -12.75 -8.12 12.22
C VAL A 122 -13.88 -7.62 13.12
N LEU A 123 -13.74 -6.42 13.70
CA LEU A 123 -14.80 -5.84 14.53
C LEU A 123 -16.09 -5.65 13.73
N ASP A 124 -17.21 -6.08 14.30
CA ASP A 124 -18.54 -5.71 13.82
C ASP A 124 -18.84 -4.23 14.10
N LEU A 125 -20.00 -3.74 13.66
CA LEU A 125 -20.35 -2.33 13.82
C LEU A 125 -20.35 -1.88 15.30
N GLU A 126 -20.82 -2.73 16.21
CA GLU A 126 -20.90 -2.41 17.64
C GLU A 126 -19.53 -2.39 18.31
N GLY A 127 -18.67 -3.34 17.94
CA GLY A 127 -17.26 -3.37 18.32
C GLY A 127 -16.51 -2.13 17.82
N LYS A 128 -16.75 -1.71 16.58
CA LYS A 128 -16.20 -0.47 16.01
C LYS A 128 -16.67 0.77 16.77
N LYS A 129 -17.98 0.91 17.04
CA LYS A 129 -18.56 2.02 17.84
C LYS A 129 -17.94 2.12 19.24
N SER A 130 -17.82 0.98 19.91
CA SER A 130 -17.22 0.89 21.24
C SER A 130 -15.73 1.26 21.20
N PHE A 131 -15.00 0.78 20.19
CA PHE A 131 -13.59 1.13 19.99
C PHE A 131 -13.37 2.63 19.74
N VAL A 132 -14.12 3.25 18.82
CA VAL A 132 -13.97 4.69 18.55
C VAL A 132 -14.35 5.55 19.75
N THR A 133 -15.35 5.13 20.54
CA THR A 133 -15.72 5.79 21.80
C THR A 133 -14.57 5.77 22.81
N VAL A 134 -13.87 4.63 22.92
CA VAL A 134 -12.73 4.48 23.82
C VAL A 134 -11.54 5.32 23.35
N MET A 135 -11.27 5.35 22.04
CA MET A 135 -10.21 6.19 21.48
C MET A 135 -10.48 7.67 21.70
N ALA A 136 -11.73 8.13 21.49
CA ALA A 136 -12.14 9.51 21.80
C ALA A 136 -11.88 9.85 23.27
N TRP A 137 -12.22 8.92 24.16
CA TRP A 137 -12.00 9.08 25.58
C TRP A 137 -10.51 9.18 25.94
N LEU A 138 -9.68 8.28 25.40
CA LEU A 138 -8.23 8.25 25.63
C LEU A 138 -7.57 9.54 25.14
N LEU A 139 -7.98 10.00 23.96
CA LEU A 139 -7.44 11.20 23.33
C LEU A 139 -7.77 12.46 24.15
N GLY A 140 -9.02 12.64 24.56
CA GLY A 140 -9.43 13.79 25.40
C GLY A 140 -8.74 13.79 26.76
N SER A 141 -8.48 12.61 27.33
CA SER A 141 -7.79 12.49 28.62
C SER A 141 -6.29 12.73 28.51
N ALA A 142 -5.65 12.22 27.45
CA ALA A 142 -4.26 12.53 27.13
C ALA A 142 -4.09 14.04 26.93
N ASP A 143 -4.97 14.67 26.15
CA ASP A 143 -4.98 16.11 25.89
C ASP A 143 -5.08 16.93 27.17
N PHE A 144 -6.00 16.58 28.05
CA PHE A 144 -6.13 17.26 29.34
C PHE A 144 -4.88 17.11 30.20
N LYS A 145 -4.36 15.87 30.33
CA LYS A 145 -3.16 15.60 31.12
C LYS A 145 -2.03 16.48 30.57
N ILE A 146 -1.83 16.52 29.25
CA ILE A 146 -0.83 17.35 28.56
C ILE A 146 -0.96 18.83 28.91
N ALA A 147 -2.18 19.36 28.95
CA ALA A 147 -2.43 20.76 29.30
C ALA A 147 -2.27 21.07 30.81
N HIS A 148 -2.28 20.07 31.70
CA HIS A 148 -2.28 20.27 33.16
C HIS A 148 -1.22 19.37 33.80
N GLU A 149 0.00 19.91 33.97
CA GLU A 149 1.14 19.17 34.50
C GLU A 149 0.87 18.50 35.86
N ASP A 150 0.08 19.17 36.71
CA ASP A 150 -0.27 18.73 38.07
C ASP A 150 -1.55 17.89 38.15
N ALA A 151 -2.18 17.57 37.02
CA ALA A 151 -3.32 16.65 37.03
C ALA A 151 -2.81 15.25 37.40
N GLY A 152 -2.85 14.92 38.70
CA GLY A 152 -2.58 13.59 39.23
C GLY A 152 -3.40 12.53 38.50
N ASP A 153 -3.00 11.27 38.59
CA ASP A 153 -3.65 10.18 37.84
C ASP A 153 -5.16 10.19 38.05
N ILE A 154 -5.87 10.66 37.02
CA ILE A 154 -7.32 10.81 37.06
C ILE A 154 -7.86 9.39 37.28
N LYS A 155 -8.85 9.23 38.18
CA LYS A 155 -9.53 7.96 38.49
C LYS A 155 -10.36 7.47 37.29
N ILE A 156 -9.65 7.05 36.27
CA ILE A 156 -10.11 6.83 34.91
C ILE A 156 -10.64 5.39 34.71
N GLU A 157 -10.07 4.44 35.44
CA GLU A 157 -10.16 3.02 35.08
C GLU A 157 -11.59 2.46 35.13
N LYS A 158 -12.41 2.89 36.10
CA LYS A 158 -13.73 2.27 36.33
C LYS A 158 -14.77 2.56 35.23
N THR A 159 -14.82 3.78 34.71
CA THR A 159 -15.79 4.14 33.66
C THR A 159 -15.46 3.45 32.35
N ILE A 160 -14.18 3.32 32.03
CA ILE A 160 -13.80 2.76 30.74
C ILE A 160 -13.74 1.25 30.75
N GLN A 161 -13.44 0.63 31.89
CA GLN A 161 -13.59 -0.83 32.01
C GLN A 161 -15.02 -1.26 31.61
N LYS A 162 -16.04 -0.46 31.96
CA LYS A 162 -17.43 -0.71 31.54
C LYS A 162 -17.64 -0.56 30.03
N ILE A 163 -17.03 0.45 29.41
CA ILE A 163 -17.14 0.72 27.95
C ILE A 163 -16.33 -0.29 27.13
N TRP A 164 -15.19 -0.79 27.64
CA TRP A 164 -14.32 -1.73 26.93
C TRP A 164 -14.80 -3.18 27.01
N THR A 165 -15.55 -3.56 28.04
CA THR A 165 -16.03 -4.94 28.22
C THR A 165 -16.72 -5.50 26.95
N PRO A 166 -17.63 -4.74 26.28
CA PRO A 166 -18.17 -5.12 24.98
C PRO A 166 -17.11 -5.34 23.89
N VAL A 167 -16.11 -4.44 23.77
CA VAL A 167 -15.01 -4.55 22.79
C VAL A 167 -14.22 -5.85 23.00
N SER A 168 -13.80 -6.13 24.25
CA SER A 168 -13.05 -7.34 24.57
C SER A 168 -13.84 -8.62 24.28
N LYS A 169 -15.16 -8.58 24.52
CA LYS A 169 -16.05 -9.73 24.26
C LYS A 169 -16.24 -9.95 22.76
N ALA A 170 -16.50 -8.90 21.99
CA ALA A 170 -16.72 -8.98 20.55
C ALA A 170 -15.46 -9.38 19.77
N SER A 171 -14.28 -8.91 20.20
CA SER A 171 -13.01 -9.17 19.52
C SER A 171 -12.33 -10.49 19.92
N GLY A 172 -12.87 -11.20 20.93
CA GLY A 172 -12.22 -12.38 21.52
C GLY A 172 -10.82 -12.09 22.06
N ASN A 173 -10.51 -10.82 22.33
CA ASN A 173 -9.16 -10.31 22.43
C ASN A 173 -8.66 -10.31 23.88
N THR A 174 -7.42 -10.75 24.08
CA THR A 174 -6.70 -10.73 25.36
C THR A 174 -6.01 -9.40 25.63
N ILE A 175 -6.01 -8.47 24.67
CA ILE A 175 -5.55 -7.10 24.90
C ILE A 175 -6.48 -6.45 25.93
N THR A 176 -5.98 -6.35 27.15
CA THR A 176 -6.70 -5.67 28.22
C THR A 176 -6.63 -4.18 27.98
N PHE A 177 -7.77 -3.51 28.11
CA PHE A 177 -7.87 -2.05 28.08
C PHE A 177 -6.82 -1.37 28.96
N SER A 178 -6.55 -1.95 30.13
CA SER A 178 -5.53 -1.50 31.06
C SER A 178 -4.14 -1.38 30.43
N LYS A 179 -3.77 -2.24 29.48
CA LYS A 179 -2.50 -2.13 28.76
C LYS A 179 -2.48 -0.92 27.84
N ILE A 180 -3.57 -0.66 27.11
CA ILE A 180 -3.67 0.51 26.21
C ILE A 180 -3.56 1.79 27.04
N VAL A 181 -4.33 1.91 28.13
CA VAL A 181 -4.24 3.06 29.05
C VAL A 181 -2.84 3.21 29.62
N GLY A 182 -2.25 2.09 30.06
CA GLY A 182 -0.90 2.06 30.60
C GLY A 182 0.11 2.63 29.61
N PHE A 183 0.07 2.20 28.35
CA PHE A 183 0.96 2.72 27.31
C PHE A 183 0.68 4.17 26.95
N VAL A 184 -0.58 4.60 26.87
CA VAL A 184 -0.91 6.01 26.62
C VAL A 184 -0.39 6.90 27.75
N ASN A 185 -0.63 6.53 29.01
CA ASN A 185 -0.13 7.27 30.17
C ASN A 185 1.40 7.30 30.20
N GLN A 186 2.05 6.16 29.95
CA GLN A 186 3.50 6.08 29.91
C GLN A 186 4.07 6.91 28.76
N ALA A 187 3.42 6.92 27.59
CA ALA A 187 3.82 7.75 26.45
C ALA A 187 3.70 9.25 26.75
N VAL A 188 2.61 9.69 27.41
CA VAL A 188 2.46 11.07 27.86
C VAL A 188 3.56 11.45 28.84
N THR A 189 3.90 10.58 29.79
CA THR A 189 5.00 10.83 30.73
C THR A 189 6.36 10.89 30.01
N GLN A 190 6.63 9.96 29.08
CA GLN A 190 7.89 9.90 28.32
C GLN A 190 8.08 11.11 27.40
N SER A 191 7.01 11.61 26.78
CA SER A 191 7.06 12.73 25.83
C SER A 191 7.32 14.10 26.47
N ARG A 192 7.23 14.21 27.81
CA ARG A 192 7.54 15.45 28.55
C ARG A 192 8.97 15.52 29.08
N GLY A 193 9.69 14.40 29.10
CA GLY A 193 11.05 14.39 29.62
C GLY A 193 12.00 15.16 28.71
N PHE A 194 13.07 15.73 29.27
CA PHE A 194 14.16 16.36 28.49
C PHE A 194 14.80 15.42 27.45
N ASN A 195 14.65 14.11 27.64
CA ASN A 195 15.13 13.05 26.73
C ASN A 195 13.97 12.33 26.01
N ALA A 196 12.86 13.04 25.77
CA ALA A 196 11.73 12.49 25.02
C ALA A 196 12.18 12.04 23.63
N VAL A 197 12.10 10.73 23.36
CA VAL A 197 12.39 10.16 22.04
C VAL A 197 11.32 10.55 21.02
N PHE A 198 10.09 10.69 21.49
CA PHE A 198 8.93 11.04 20.68
C PHE A 198 8.15 12.14 21.40
N ASP A 199 7.62 13.08 20.61
CA ASP A 199 6.87 14.22 21.09
C ASP A 199 5.40 13.86 21.40
N VAL A 200 4.69 14.82 22.00
CA VAL A 200 3.25 14.71 22.26
C VAL A 200 2.43 14.47 20.97
N PRO A 201 2.65 15.22 19.87
CA PRO A 201 1.99 14.97 18.57
C PRO A 201 2.01 13.51 18.11
N SER A 202 3.11 12.79 18.35
CA SER A 202 3.25 11.37 18.01
C SER A 202 2.17 10.50 18.68
N ILE A 203 1.78 10.82 19.92
CA ILE A 203 0.71 10.11 20.65
C ILE A 203 -0.63 10.32 19.95
N TYR A 204 -0.96 11.57 19.62
CA TYR A 204 -2.20 11.90 18.93
C TYR A 204 -2.24 11.23 17.55
N MET A 205 -1.16 11.27 16.79
CA MET A 205 -1.07 10.63 15.48
C MET A 205 -1.33 9.13 15.56
N VAL A 206 -0.77 8.42 16.53
CA VAL A 206 -1.02 6.98 16.71
C VAL A 206 -2.48 6.71 17.07
N LEU A 207 -3.05 7.43 18.04
CA LEU A 207 -4.44 7.21 18.44
C LEU A 207 -5.45 7.59 17.34
N LEU A 208 -5.25 8.73 16.67
CA LEU A 208 -6.09 9.19 15.57
C LEU A 208 -5.98 8.26 14.35
N SER A 209 -4.81 7.66 14.12
CA SER A 209 -4.65 6.64 13.08
C SER A 209 -5.50 5.40 13.34
N MET A 210 -5.71 5.04 14.61
CA MET A 210 -6.56 3.89 14.96
C MET A 210 -8.01 4.19 14.62
N VAL A 211 -8.46 5.39 15.00
CA VAL A 211 -9.80 5.87 14.67
C VAL A 211 -9.97 5.89 13.15
N TYR A 212 -8.99 6.45 12.43
CA TYR A 212 -9.01 6.49 10.97
C TYR A 212 -9.11 5.08 10.37
N LYS A 213 -8.21 4.14 10.71
CA LYS A 213 -8.27 2.76 10.17
C LYS A 213 -9.60 2.05 10.44
N ILE A 214 -10.24 2.31 11.57
CA ILE A 214 -11.52 1.68 11.94
C ILE A 214 -12.74 2.38 11.31
N ALA A 215 -12.71 3.71 11.20
CA ALA A 215 -13.82 4.53 10.78
C ALA A 215 -13.71 5.05 9.33
N ALA A 216 -12.62 4.71 8.61
CA ALA A 216 -12.29 5.28 7.30
C ALA A 216 -13.38 5.11 6.23
N THR A 217 -14.31 4.20 6.43
CA THR A 217 -15.39 3.89 5.47
C THR A 217 -16.78 4.21 6.01
N ASP A 218 -16.90 4.76 7.22
CA ASP A 218 -18.19 5.01 7.88
C ASP A 218 -18.20 6.39 8.57
N LYS A 219 -18.88 7.34 7.92
CA LYS A 219 -19.04 8.71 8.44
C LYS A 219 -19.72 8.74 9.82
N SER A 220 -20.63 7.81 10.10
CA SER A 220 -21.32 7.76 11.39
C SER A 220 -20.38 7.43 12.55
N LEU A 221 -19.35 6.62 12.31
CA LEU A 221 -18.31 6.32 13.29
C LEU A 221 -17.40 7.53 13.56
N ILE A 222 -17.08 8.32 12.53
CA ILE A 222 -16.32 9.57 12.68
C ILE A 222 -17.12 10.60 13.47
N LYS A 223 -18.42 10.73 13.19
CA LYS A 223 -19.33 11.58 13.96
C LYS A 223 -19.32 11.18 15.42
N LEU A 224 -19.55 9.89 15.69
CA LEU A 224 -19.58 9.33 17.04
C LEU A 224 -18.27 9.61 17.78
N PHE A 225 -17.13 9.43 17.11
CA PHE A 225 -15.82 9.75 17.68
C PHE A 225 -15.76 11.21 18.16
N TYR A 226 -16.13 12.18 17.32
CA TYR A 226 -16.08 13.59 17.70
C TYR A 226 -17.11 13.97 18.76
N GLU A 227 -18.32 13.44 18.70
CA GLU A 227 -19.34 13.65 19.74
C GLU A 227 -18.85 13.15 21.11
N LYS A 228 -18.18 11.98 21.13
CA LYS A 228 -17.61 11.42 22.36
C LYS A 228 -16.37 12.14 22.83
N LEU A 229 -15.55 12.66 21.92
CA LEU A 229 -14.40 13.49 22.26
C LEU A 229 -14.87 14.80 22.90
N ASP A 230 -15.84 15.48 22.29
CA ASP A 230 -16.46 16.70 22.81
C ASP A 230 -17.09 16.48 24.19
N GLU A 231 -17.81 15.37 24.39
CA GLU A 231 -18.38 14.99 25.68
C GLU A 231 -17.30 14.89 26.77
N GLN A 232 -16.15 14.28 26.47
CA GLN A 232 -15.06 14.18 27.44
C GLN A 232 -14.37 15.53 27.67
N THR A 233 -14.07 16.26 26.61
CA THR A 233 -13.44 17.58 26.73
C THR A 233 -14.31 18.54 27.53
N LYS A 234 -15.64 18.56 27.32
CA LYS A 234 -16.59 19.37 28.10
C LYS A 234 -16.60 19.02 29.58
N LYS A 235 -16.50 17.75 29.96
CA LYS A 235 -16.43 17.35 31.38
C LYS A 235 -15.21 17.92 32.10
N ILE A 236 -14.16 18.19 31.33
CA ILE A 236 -12.85 18.56 31.84
C ILE A 236 -12.63 20.07 31.73
N LYS A 237 -12.69 20.61 30.51
CA LYS A 237 -12.42 22.03 30.18
C LYS A 237 -13.68 22.90 30.18
N LYS A 238 -14.88 22.32 30.32
CA LYS A 238 -16.19 23.00 30.27
C LYS A 238 -16.48 23.76 28.96
N ASP A 239 -15.73 23.47 27.90
CA ASP A 239 -15.91 24.07 26.58
C ASP A 239 -16.04 23.00 25.49
N SER A 240 -16.73 23.35 24.41
CA SER A 240 -16.85 22.49 23.23
C SER A 240 -15.62 22.54 22.35
N ILE A 241 -15.28 21.40 21.74
CA ILE A 241 -14.23 21.34 20.72
C ILE A 241 -14.67 21.94 19.38
N PHE A 242 -15.97 22.08 19.15
CA PHE A 242 -16.51 22.53 17.87
C PHE A 242 -16.63 24.06 17.79
N VAL A 243 -16.42 24.60 16.59
CA VAL A 243 -16.62 26.04 16.31
C VAL A 243 -18.05 26.48 16.66
N ASP A 244 -19.05 25.70 16.23
CA ASP A 244 -20.47 26.00 16.43
C ASP A 244 -21.06 25.31 17.69
N GLY A 245 -20.21 24.80 18.58
CA GLY A 245 -20.62 24.10 19.80
C GLY A 245 -21.20 22.69 19.62
N LYS A 246 -21.41 22.26 18.37
CA LYS A 246 -21.83 20.92 17.94
C LYS A 246 -21.27 20.57 16.57
N ILE A 247 -21.21 19.28 16.26
CA ILE A 247 -20.98 18.81 14.88
C ILE A 247 -22.28 18.96 14.09
N SER A 248 -22.23 19.58 12.91
CA SER A 248 -23.37 19.61 11.97
C SER A 248 -23.66 18.19 11.48
N ASP A 249 -24.90 17.86 11.09
CA ASP A 249 -25.19 16.60 10.39
C ASP A 249 -24.57 16.56 8.98
N ASP A 250 -24.33 17.74 8.41
CA ASP A 250 -23.86 17.97 7.05
C ASP A 250 -22.39 18.46 7.00
N TRP A 251 -21.59 18.16 8.03
CA TRP A 251 -20.23 18.70 8.16
C TRP A 251 -19.27 18.33 7.02
N VAL A 252 -19.64 17.34 6.20
CA VAL A 252 -18.84 16.80 5.09
C VAL A 252 -19.16 17.49 3.75
N ASN A 253 -20.04 18.50 3.70
CA ASN A 253 -20.46 19.08 2.42
C ASN A 253 -19.28 19.71 1.63
N GLU A 254 -19.14 19.21 0.39
CA GLU A 254 -18.49 19.71 -0.84
C GLU A 254 -17.26 20.64 -0.80
N LYS A 255 -16.50 20.76 0.30
CA LYS A 255 -15.30 21.63 0.28
C LYS A 255 -14.22 21.15 -0.69
N PHE A 256 -14.09 19.84 -0.90
CA PHE A 256 -13.02 19.27 -1.70
C PHE A 256 -13.61 18.27 -2.70
N SER A 257 -13.24 18.36 -3.98
CA SER A 257 -13.57 17.37 -5.01
C SER A 257 -12.36 17.22 -5.94
N PRO A 258 -12.21 16.10 -6.65
CA PRO A 258 -11.16 15.97 -7.65
C PRO A 258 -11.19 17.11 -8.70
N ALA A 259 -12.38 17.67 -8.97
CA ALA A 259 -12.52 18.80 -9.90
C ALA A 259 -11.84 20.09 -9.39
N ASN A 260 -11.79 20.29 -8.07
CA ASN A 260 -11.18 21.48 -7.46
C ASN A 260 -9.70 21.27 -7.09
N ALA A 261 -9.16 20.06 -7.28
CA ALA A 261 -7.78 19.75 -6.91
C ALA A 261 -6.75 20.65 -7.62
N VAL A 262 -6.98 20.98 -8.90
CA VAL A 262 -6.12 21.87 -9.68
C VAL A 262 -6.13 23.29 -9.10
N GLU A 263 -7.30 23.80 -8.72
CA GLU A 263 -7.44 25.11 -8.09
C GLU A 263 -6.71 25.14 -6.73
N PHE A 264 -6.85 24.11 -5.92
CA PHE A 264 -6.13 24.02 -4.65
C PHE A 264 -4.62 23.97 -4.84
N GLU A 265 -4.14 23.20 -5.82
CA GLU A 265 -2.72 23.10 -6.14
C GLU A 265 -2.16 24.46 -6.57
N GLN A 266 -2.88 25.20 -7.42
CA GLN A 266 -2.50 26.56 -7.81
C GLN A 266 -2.49 27.50 -6.60
N SER A 267 -3.49 27.43 -5.73
CA SER A 267 -3.56 28.27 -4.52
C SER A 267 -2.39 28.01 -3.57
N ILE A 268 -2.01 26.74 -3.37
CA ILE A 268 -0.92 26.35 -2.47
C ILE A 268 0.45 26.66 -3.07
N LYS A 269 0.63 26.53 -4.40
CA LYS A 269 1.87 26.94 -5.08
C LYS A 269 2.15 28.43 -4.96
N ALA A 270 1.11 29.25 -4.78
CA ALA A 270 1.25 30.68 -4.57
C ALA A 270 1.57 31.07 -3.11
N PHE A 271 1.63 30.12 -2.17
CA PHE A 271 1.93 30.42 -0.77
C PHE A 271 3.38 30.80 -0.55
N ASP A 272 3.59 31.81 0.29
CA ASP A 272 4.84 31.96 1.02
C ASP A 272 4.81 31.03 2.24
N PHE A 273 5.68 30.02 2.27
CA PHE A 273 5.78 29.08 3.39
C PHE A 273 6.22 29.73 4.71
N LYS A 274 6.61 31.01 4.69
CA LYS A 274 6.86 31.80 5.91
C LYS A 274 5.56 32.32 6.55
N ASP A 275 4.44 32.32 5.81
CA ASP A 275 3.14 32.74 6.32
C ASP A 275 2.41 31.58 7.00
N VAL A 276 2.69 31.40 8.29
CA VAL A 276 2.10 30.33 9.12
C VAL A 276 0.58 30.40 9.14
N ALA A 277 -0.02 31.60 9.12
CA ALA A 277 -1.47 31.74 9.16
C ALA A 277 -2.12 31.18 7.89
N ASN A 278 -1.55 31.45 6.73
CA ASN A 278 -2.02 30.89 5.46
C ASN A 278 -1.87 29.36 5.41
N ILE A 279 -0.79 28.80 5.96
CA ILE A 279 -0.59 27.34 6.07
C ILE A 279 -1.68 26.73 6.96
N VAL A 280 -1.93 27.30 8.14
CA VAL A 280 -2.94 26.80 9.09
C VAL A 280 -4.34 26.87 8.49
N ASN A 281 -4.68 27.97 7.82
CA ASN A 281 -5.99 28.15 7.17
C ASN A 281 -6.21 27.22 5.96
N SER A 282 -5.11 26.74 5.38
CA SER A 282 -5.14 25.87 4.20
C SER A 282 -4.73 24.43 4.50
N TYR A 283 -4.56 24.08 5.78
CA TYR A 283 -4.04 22.79 6.19
C TYR A 283 -4.86 21.62 5.62
N GLU A 284 -6.20 21.70 5.67
CA GLU A 284 -7.06 20.67 5.07
C GLU A 284 -6.81 20.51 3.56
N LYS A 285 -6.60 21.60 2.82
CA LYS A 285 -6.28 21.56 1.38
C LYS A 285 -4.93 20.91 1.15
N ILE A 286 -3.92 21.29 1.94
CA ILE A 286 -2.57 20.74 1.85
C ILE A 286 -2.62 19.23 2.11
N VAL A 287 -3.31 18.81 3.17
CA VAL A 287 -3.47 17.40 3.50
C VAL A 287 -4.27 16.67 2.42
N TYR A 288 -5.38 17.24 1.96
CA TYR A 288 -6.18 16.71 0.83
C TYR A 288 -5.28 16.43 -0.38
N LEU A 289 -4.52 17.42 -0.84
CA LEU A 289 -3.58 17.25 -1.96
C LEU A 289 -2.48 16.23 -1.66
N SER A 290 -1.98 16.17 -0.42
CA SER A 290 -0.96 15.20 -0.03
C SER A 290 -1.47 13.76 -0.03
N LEU A 291 -2.77 13.58 0.20
CA LEU A 291 -3.43 12.27 0.26
C LEU A 291 -4.03 11.86 -1.08
N LEU A 292 -4.20 12.80 -2.03
CA LEU A 292 -4.55 12.49 -3.41
C LEU A 292 -3.51 11.51 -3.98
N PRO A 293 -3.94 10.60 -4.86
CA PRO A 293 -2.99 9.72 -5.50
C PRO A 293 -2.10 10.58 -6.41
N GLY A 294 -0.83 10.21 -6.49
CA GLY A 294 0.14 10.98 -7.26
C GLY A 294 -0.14 11.00 -8.74
N ASP A 295 0.84 11.51 -9.48
CA ASP A 295 0.89 11.29 -10.94
C ASP A 295 0.99 9.81 -11.31
N TYR A 296 1.33 8.96 -10.35
CA TYR A 296 1.52 7.52 -10.50
C TYR A 296 0.74 6.76 -9.43
N PRO A 297 0.25 5.54 -9.75
CA PRO A 297 -0.40 4.68 -8.78
C PRO A 297 0.62 4.15 -7.77
N THR A 298 0.14 3.65 -6.64
CA THR A 298 0.96 2.87 -5.70
C THR A 298 1.59 1.69 -6.43
N VAL A 299 2.90 1.55 -6.30
CA VAL A 299 3.62 0.38 -6.80
C VAL A 299 3.27 -0.79 -5.89
N ALA A 300 2.83 -1.87 -6.50
CA ALA A 300 2.53 -3.08 -5.77
C ALA A 300 3.83 -3.65 -5.19
N PRO A 301 3.88 -3.99 -3.89
CA PRO A 301 5.09 -4.47 -3.24
C PRO A 301 5.54 -5.80 -3.84
N TYR A 302 6.82 -6.15 -3.68
CA TYR A 302 7.27 -7.51 -3.96
C TYR A 302 6.61 -8.48 -2.99
N GLY A 303 6.16 -9.63 -3.51
CA GLY A 303 5.50 -10.63 -2.70
C GLY A 303 5.77 -12.04 -3.17
N GLU A 304 4.99 -12.94 -2.59
CA GLU A 304 4.85 -14.31 -3.06
C GLU A 304 3.53 -14.41 -3.79
N ALA A 305 3.48 -15.14 -4.91
CA ALA A 305 2.22 -15.43 -5.59
C ALA A 305 1.93 -16.93 -5.51
N TYR A 306 0.68 -17.25 -5.20
CA TYR A 306 0.16 -18.61 -5.24
C TYR A 306 -0.48 -18.88 -6.59
N PHE A 307 0.20 -19.68 -7.40
CA PHE A 307 -0.33 -20.13 -8.67
C PHE A 307 -1.00 -21.49 -8.51
N TYR A 308 -2.34 -21.52 -8.55
CA TYR A 308 -3.12 -22.75 -8.49
C TYR A 308 -3.24 -23.33 -9.90
N TYR A 309 -2.46 -24.38 -10.18
CA TYR A 309 -2.48 -25.06 -11.48
C TYR A 309 -3.68 -26.01 -11.63
N ASP A 310 -4.35 -26.34 -10.53
CA ASP A 310 -5.66 -26.99 -10.52
C ASP A 310 -6.65 -26.12 -9.74
N PRO A 311 -7.52 -25.34 -10.41
CA PRO A 311 -8.46 -24.46 -9.73
C PRO A 311 -9.52 -25.22 -8.91
N LYS A 312 -9.71 -26.52 -9.14
CA LYS A 312 -10.64 -27.37 -8.37
C LYS A 312 -10.01 -27.89 -7.09
N ASP A 313 -8.68 -27.94 -7.01
CA ASP A 313 -7.93 -28.40 -5.84
C ASP A 313 -6.99 -27.32 -5.31
N LYS A 314 -7.45 -26.56 -4.31
CA LYS A 314 -6.65 -25.49 -3.68
C LYS A 314 -5.36 -25.99 -3.01
N LYS A 315 -5.14 -27.29 -2.86
CA LYS A 315 -3.87 -27.85 -2.35
C LYS A 315 -2.80 -27.95 -3.44
N LYS A 316 -3.18 -27.88 -4.71
CA LYS A 316 -2.28 -27.94 -5.87
C LYS A 316 -1.92 -26.53 -6.31
N PHE A 317 -1.00 -25.93 -5.57
CA PHE A 317 -0.43 -24.63 -5.91
C PHE A 317 1.09 -24.67 -5.85
N VAL A 318 1.69 -23.74 -6.57
CA VAL A 318 3.11 -23.41 -6.40
C VAL A 318 3.19 -22.00 -5.84
N ASN A 319 4.07 -21.83 -4.86
CA ASN A 319 4.43 -20.54 -4.32
C ASN A 319 5.70 -20.07 -5.03
N ILE A 320 5.65 -18.88 -5.63
CA ILE A 320 6.77 -18.30 -6.37
C ILE A 320 7.03 -16.86 -5.92
N PRO A 321 8.32 -16.45 -5.85
CA PRO A 321 8.66 -15.05 -5.72
C PRO A 321 8.29 -14.34 -7.03
N ASP A 322 7.45 -13.31 -6.97
CA ASP A 322 6.86 -12.70 -8.16
C ASP A 322 7.64 -11.49 -8.69
N CYS A 323 8.97 -11.52 -8.59
CA CYS A 323 9.81 -10.34 -8.85
C CYS A 323 9.58 -9.72 -10.23
N MET A 324 9.75 -10.50 -11.30
CA MET A 324 9.65 -9.97 -12.66
C MET A 324 8.18 -9.70 -13.03
N GLU A 325 7.27 -10.57 -12.61
CA GLU A 325 5.83 -10.42 -12.80
C GLU A 325 5.32 -9.14 -12.17
N ASN A 326 5.72 -8.86 -10.94
CA ASN A 326 5.34 -7.65 -10.23
C ASN A 326 5.91 -6.39 -10.89
N VAL A 327 7.14 -6.43 -11.40
CA VAL A 327 7.71 -5.33 -12.21
C VAL A 327 6.85 -5.09 -13.46
N LEU A 328 6.48 -6.13 -14.19
CA LEU A 328 5.62 -6.02 -15.38
C LEU A 328 4.24 -5.44 -15.02
N ARG A 329 3.65 -5.89 -13.91
CA ARG A 329 2.38 -5.35 -13.39
C ARG A 329 2.50 -3.88 -13.10
N ASN A 330 3.54 -3.46 -12.39
CA ASN A 330 3.72 -2.08 -11.97
C ASN A 330 3.94 -1.14 -13.16
N MET A 331 4.67 -1.57 -14.19
CA MET A 331 4.78 -0.82 -15.44
C MET A 331 3.41 -0.65 -16.12
N LEU A 332 2.59 -1.69 -16.16
CA LEU A 332 1.24 -1.63 -16.74
C LEU A 332 0.26 -0.82 -15.88
N ASN A 333 0.36 -0.91 -14.55
CA ASN A 333 -0.38 -0.08 -13.62
C ASN A 333 -0.13 1.40 -13.91
N VAL A 334 1.13 1.79 -14.10
CA VAL A 334 1.48 3.18 -14.48
C VAL A 334 0.85 3.56 -15.83
N ILE A 335 0.91 2.69 -16.84
CA ILE A 335 0.35 2.96 -18.16
C ILE A 335 -1.18 3.09 -18.11
N PHE A 336 -1.85 2.29 -17.29
CA PHE A 336 -3.31 2.22 -17.19
C PHE A 336 -3.88 3.11 -16.09
N TYR A 337 -3.05 3.83 -15.35
CA TYR A 337 -3.52 4.68 -14.27
C TYR A 337 -4.19 5.94 -14.79
N ASN A 338 -5.46 6.13 -14.41
CA ASN A 338 -6.19 7.35 -14.66
C ASN A 338 -6.13 8.24 -13.43
N LYS A 339 -5.22 9.22 -13.44
CA LYS A 339 -5.04 10.19 -12.34
C LYS A 339 -6.33 10.88 -11.93
N GLY A 340 -7.15 11.30 -12.89
CA GLY A 340 -8.39 12.04 -12.62
C GLY A 340 -9.43 11.21 -11.87
N LYS A 341 -9.42 9.88 -12.06
CA LYS A 341 -10.33 8.95 -11.39
C LYS A 341 -9.70 8.23 -10.18
N GLY A 342 -8.37 8.24 -10.05
CA GLY A 342 -7.66 7.44 -9.05
C GLY A 342 -7.83 5.93 -9.22
N GLU A 343 -8.10 5.46 -10.45
CA GLU A 343 -8.35 4.04 -10.76
C GLU A 343 -7.54 3.59 -11.99
N PHE A 344 -7.35 2.29 -12.16
CA PHE A 344 -6.84 1.72 -13.41
C PHE A 344 -7.96 1.68 -14.46
N ASP A 345 -7.73 2.35 -15.59
CA ASP A 345 -8.64 2.43 -16.73
C ASP A 345 -7.91 2.06 -18.02
N ILE A 346 -7.99 0.78 -18.38
CA ILE A 346 -7.39 0.27 -19.62
C ILE A 346 -8.01 0.91 -20.87
N SER A 347 -9.26 1.39 -20.82
CA SER A 347 -9.96 1.98 -21.97
C SER A 347 -9.34 3.30 -22.40
N ASP A 348 -8.91 4.11 -21.42
CA ASP A 348 -8.22 5.37 -21.69
C ASP A 348 -6.86 5.11 -22.36
N ALA A 349 -6.10 4.13 -21.86
CA ALA A 349 -4.83 3.73 -22.44
C ALA A 349 -4.98 3.16 -23.86
N VAL A 350 -6.01 2.34 -24.11
CA VAL A 350 -6.37 1.85 -25.47
C VAL A 350 -6.51 3.01 -26.44
N LYS A 351 -7.25 4.05 -26.05
CA LYS A 351 -7.47 5.24 -26.88
C LYS A 351 -6.20 6.07 -27.05
N LYS A 352 -5.46 6.32 -25.96
CA LYS A 352 -4.25 7.16 -25.94
C LYS A 352 -3.08 6.55 -26.69
N LEU A 353 -2.88 5.23 -26.56
CA LEU A 353 -1.76 4.49 -27.14
C LEU A 353 -2.12 3.79 -28.46
N LYS A 354 -3.41 3.75 -28.83
CA LYS A 354 -3.91 3.04 -30.02
C LYS A 354 -3.50 1.55 -30.02
N ILE A 355 -3.69 0.91 -28.87
CA ILE A 355 -3.33 -0.50 -28.63
C ILE A 355 -4.57 -1.40 -28.64
N SER A 356 -4.38 -2.71 -28.79
CA SER A 356 -5.47 -3.71 -28.76
C SER A 356 -5.16 -4.80 -27.72
N PRO A 357 -5.39 -4.54 -26.43
CA PRO A 357 -5.06 -5.47 -25.37
C PRO A 357 -5.79 -6.79 -25.53
N LYS A 358 -5.11 -7.90 -25.24
CA LYS A 358 -5.73 -9.22 -25.27
C LYS A 358 -6.70 -9.38 -24.08
N LEU A 359 -7.47 -10.46 -24.11
CA LEU A 359 -8.55 -10.70 -23.15
C LEU A 359 -8.09 -10.78 -21.68
N LYS A 360 -6.94 -11.40 -21.40
CA LYS A 360 -6.44 -11.59 -20.02
C LYS A 360 -6.25 -10.26 -19.26
N PRO A 361 -5.47 -9.27 -19.76
CA PRO A 361 -5.33 -7.99 -19.06
C PRO A 361 -6.65 -7.21 -18.99
N LEU A 362 -7.53 -7.30 -20.00
CA LEU A 362 -8.86 -6.66 -19.94
C LEU A 362 -9.69 -7.21 -18.77
N ILE A 363 -9.74 -8.53 -18.60
CA ILE A 363 -10.45 -9.17 -17.48
C ILE A 363 -9.83 -8.74 -16.15
N PHE A 364 -8.50 -8.75 -16.06
CA PHE A 364 -7.78 -8.39 -14.84
C PHE A 364 -8.09 -6.95 -14.39
N TYR A 365 -7.87 -5.95 -15.26
CA TYR A 365 -8.09 -4.54 -14.90
C TYR A 365 -9.57 -4.15 -14.80
N LYS A 366 -10.48 -4.92 -15.42
CA LYS A 366 -11.93 -4.78 -15.15
C LYS A 366 -12.29 -5.25 -13.73
N LYS A 367 -11.64 -6.30 -13.24
CA LYS A 367 -11.88 -6.85 -11.89
C LYS A 367 -11.18 -6.02 -10.81
N TYR A 368 -9.91 -5.67 -11.03
CA TYR A 368 -9.03 -4.98 -10.07
C TYR A 368 -8.72 -3.56 -10.53
N LYS A 369 -9.76 -2.74 -10.64
CA LYS A 369 -9.63 -1.34 -11.08
C LYS A 369 -9.13 -0.41 -9.98
N ASN A 370 -9.34 -0.78 -8.72
CA ASN A 370 -8.98 0.07 -7.59
C ASN A 370 -7.48 -0.02 -7.34
N VAL A 371 -6.77 1.10 -7.37
CA VAL A 371 -5.32 1.14 -7.12
C VAL A 371 -4.96 0.74 -5.68
N LEU A 372 -5.93 0.70 -4.78
CA LEU A 372 -5.75 0.20 -3.41
C LEU A 372 -5.67 -1.32 -3.32
N ASP A 373 -6.14 -2.04 -4.33
CA ASP A 373 -6.17 -3.51 -4.28
C ASP A 373 -4.82 -4.12 -4.70
N VAL A 374 -3.84 -3.29 -5.11
CA VAL A 374 -2.60 -3.75 -5.75
C VAL A 374 -1.76 -4.68 -4.88
N ASP A 375 -1.85 -4.53 -3.56
CA ASP A 375 -1.10 -5.30 -2.57
C ASP A 375 -1.87 -6.52 -2.04
N LEU A 376 -3.13 -6.73 -2.45
CA LEU A 376 -3.89 -7.90 -2.03
C LEU A 376 -3.32 -9.17 -2.67
N GLN A 377 -3.15 -10.21 -1.85
CA GLN A 377 -2.66 -11.52 -2.31
C GLN A 377 -3.47 -12.09 -3.49
N GLU A 378 -4.79 -11.90 -3.50
CA GLU A 378 -5.64 -12.36 -4.61
C GLU A 378 -5.30 -11.66 -5.94
N VAL A 379 -4.91 -10.37 -5.88
CA VAL A 379 -4.51 -9.61 -7.06
C VAL A 379 -3.15 -10.09 -7.57
N HIS A 380 -2.20 -10.38 -6.68
CA HIS A 380 -0.93 -11.04 -7.04
C HIS A 380 -1.17 -12.40 -7.71
N ASN A 381 -1.98 -13.26 -7.10
CA ASN A 381 -2.31 -14.57 -7.64
C ASN A 381 -2.98 -14.46 -9.01
N SER A 382 -3.93 -13.52 -9.16
CA SER A 382 -4.64 -13.30 -10.42
C SER A 382 -3.72 -12.76 -11.52
N TRP A 383 -2.75 -11.93 -11.15
CA TRP A 383 -1.77 -11.40 -12.08
C TRP A 383 -0.90 -12.51 -12.68
N MET A 384 -0.53 -13.52 -11.89
CA MET A 384 0.23 -14.67 -12.40
C MET A 384 -0.47 -15.38 -13.55
N TYR A 385 -1.81 -15.48 -13.55
CA TYR A 385 -2.55 -16.07 -14.67
C TYR A 385 -2.50 -15.20 -15.95
N VAL A 386 -2.31 -13.88 -15.80
CA VAL A 386 -2.17 -12.96 -16.92
C VAL A 386 -0.85 -13.22 -17.64
N VAL A 387 0.25 -13.37 -16.89
CA VAL A 387 1.62 -13.44 -17.42
C VAL A 387 2.18 -14.86 -17.60
N SER A 388 1.47 -15.89 -17.13
CA SER A 388 1.83 -17.29 -17.35
C SER A 388 1.48 -17.78 -18.77
N ASN A 389 2.26 -18.76 -19.24
CA ASN A 389 2.05 -19.47 -20.50
C ASN A 389 1.98 -18.58 -21.76
N ILE A 390 2.69 -17.45 -21.77
CA ILE A 390 2.82 -16.61 -22.97
C ILE A 390 3.83 -17.29 -23.91
N PRO A 391 3.47 -17.55 -25.19
CA PRO A 391 4.40 -18.12 -26.15
C PRO A 391 5.69 -17.32 -26.27
N PHE A 392 6.81 -18.04 -26.45
CA PHE A 392 8.16 -17.48 -26.58
C PHE A 392 8.72 -16.74 -25.35
N VAL A 393 7.98 -16.67 -24.24
CA VAL A 393 8.51 -16.17 -22.98
C VAL A 393 9.28 -17.28 -22.29
N ALA A 394 10.50 -16.96 -21.83
CA ALA A 394 11.32 -17.87 -21.06
C ALA A 394 10.97 -17.78 -19.57
N TYR A 395 10.67 -18.92 -18.97
CA TYR A 395 10.31 -19.08 -17.56
C TYR A 395 11.35 -19.91 -16.82
N TYR A 396 11.41 -19.79 -15.50
CA TYR A 396 12.13 -20.73 -14.64
C TYR A 396 11.16 -21.80 -14.16
N HIS A 397 11.52 -23.08 -14.31
CA HIS A 397 10.64 -24.15 -13.84
C HIS A 397 10.84 -24.40 -12.35
N CYS A 398 9.75 -24.34 -11.59
CA CYS A 398 9.76 -24.55 -10.14
C CYS A 398 8.87 -25.74 -9.74
N VAL A 399 8.83 -26.84 -10.51
CA VAL A 399 8.13 -28.06 -10.05
C VAL A 399 9.01 -28.78 -9.04
N GLY A 400 8.80 -28.46 -7.77
CA GLY A 400 9.56 -29.00 -6.64
C GLY A 400 10.87 -28.24 -6.42
N ARG A 401 11.20 -27.93 -5.16
CA ARG A 401 12.36 -27.11 -4.73
C ARG A 401 13.76 -27.61 -5.18
N LYS A 402 13.86 -28.66 -6.01
CA LYS A 402 15.12 -29.39 -6.27
C LYS A 402 15.87 -29.03 -7.55
N GLU A 403 15.34 -28.23 -8.47
CA GLU A 403 16.04 -27.91 -9.72
C GLU A 403 16.23 -26.40 -9.98
N ARG A 404 16.85 -25.67 -9.05
CA ARG A 404 17.42 -24.34 -9.34
C ARG A 404 18.72 -24.39 -10.18
N GLY A 405 18.93 -25.46 -10.96
CA GLY A 405 20.22 -25.77 -11.59
C GLY A 405 20.21 -25.84 -13.11
N SER A 406 19.06 -25.80 -13.78
CA SER A 406 19.05 -25.81 -15.24
C SER A 406 19.51 -24.45 -15.77
N LYS A 407 20.57 -24.45 -16.58
CA LYS A 407 21.08 -23.25 -17.28
C LYS A 407 20.09 -22.74 -18.35
N PHE A 408 19.01 -23.45 -18.58
CA PHE A 408 18.06 -23.23 -19.67
C PHE A 408 16.71 -22.79 -19.13
N GLY A 409 16.14 -21.75 -19.76
CA GLY A 409 14.75 -21.36 -19.50
C GLY A 409 13.76 -22.31 -20.18
N TYR A 410 12.54 -22.36 -19.67
CA TYR A 410 11.44 -23.15 -20.19
C TYR A 410 10.56 -22.27 -21.06
N ILE A 411 10.18 -22.75 -22.23
CA ILE A 411 9.49 -21.93 -23.23
C ILE A 411 8.35 -22.71 -23.88
N LYS A 412 7.22 -22.04 -24.09
CA LYS A 412 6.15 -22.57 -24.95
C LYS A 412 6.41 -22.17 -26.39
N ILE A 413 6.58 -23.17 -27.25
CA ILE A 413 6.76 -22.99 -28.69
C ILE A 413 5.48 -23.44 -29.40
N PRO A 414 4.76 -22.51 -30.06
CA PRO A 414 3.60 -22.87 -30.87
C PRO A 414 3.93 -23.89 -31.97
N SER A 415 2.98 -24.76 -32.29
CA SER A 415 3.17 -25.84 -33.28
C SER A 415 3.39 -25.33 -34.71
N ASP A 416 2.98 -24.10 -35.01
CA ASP A 416 3.12 -23.47 -36.32
C ASP A 416 4.50 -22.83 -36.57
N VAL A 417 5.44 -22.99 -35.64
CA VAL A 417 6.83 -22.55 -35.75
C VAL A 417 7.70 -23.64 -36.36
N LEU A 418 8.29 -23.36 -37.52
CA LEU A 418 9.02 -24.34 -38.34
C LEU A 418 10.43 -24.68 -37.80
N ASP A 419 11.03 -23.79 -37.02
CA ASP A 419 12.44 -23.87 -36.60
C ASP A 419 12.56 -24.26 -35.12
N LYS A 420 12.04 -25.42 -34.76
CA LYS A 420 12.10 -25.93 -33.38
C LYS A 420 13.53 -26.25 -32.93
N GLU A 421 14.41 -26.57 -33.86
CA GLU A 421 15.81 -26.91 -33.57
C GLU A 421 16.57 -25.73 -32.94
N PHE A 422 16.36 -24.51 -33.44
CA PHE A 422 16.96 -23.30 -32.83
C PHE A 422 16.60 -23.18 -31.35
N PHE A 423 15.31 -23.31 -31.02
CA PHE A 423 14.86 -23.15 -29.64
C PHE A 423 15.33 -24.29 -28.74
N GLY A 424 15.35 -25.54 -29.22
CA GLY A 424 15.82 -26.69 -28.46
C GLY A 424 17.30 -26.63 -28.05
N LYS A 425 18.12 -25.82 -28.76
CA LYS A 425 19.52 -25.55 -28.38
C LYS A 425 19.67 -24.58 -27.20
N HIS A 426 18.65 -23.75 -26.95
CA HIS A 426 18.73 -22.62 -26.02
C HIS A 426 17.69 -22.67 -24.89
N TYR A 427 16.67 -23.51 -25.03
CA TYR A 427 15.53 -23.59 -24.11
C TYR A 427 15.01 -25.02 -24.02
N ILE A 428 14.29 -25.30 -22.93
CA ILE A 428 13.53 -26.52 -22.76
C ILE A 428 12.10 -26.23 -23.25
N GLU A 429 11.69 -26.84 -24.37
CA GLU A 429 10.31 -26.79 -24.84
C GLU A 429 9.41 -27.53 -23.85
N VAL A 430 8.37 -26.86 -23.37
CA VAL A 430 7.33 -27.48 -22.53
C VAL A 430 6.10 -27.81 -23.37
N SER A 431 5.31 -28.79 -22.93
CA SER A 431 4.07 -29.10 -23.64
C SER A 431 3.09 -27.92 -23.58
N GLN A 432 2.13 -27.89 -24.51
CA GLN A 432 1.11 -26.83 -24.51
C GLN A 432 0.19 -26.90 -23.28
N GLU A 433 0.06 -28.09 -22.68
CA GLU A 433 -0.75 -28.35 -21.49
C GLU A 433 -0.03 -27.99 -20.18
N ASP A 434 1.31 -28.06 -20.17
CA ASP A 434 2.11 -27.72 -19.00
C ASP A 434 1.96 -26.26 -18.62
N ILE A 435 2.16 -25.96 -17.33
CA ILE A 435 2.12 -24.58 -16.85
C ILE A 435 3.53 -24.12 -16.48
N VAL A 436 3.97 -23.08 -17.16
CA VAL A 436 5.21 -22.35 -16.87
C VAL A 436 4.89 -21.02 -16.20
N TYR A 437 5.65 -20.70 -15.16
CA TYR A 437 5.51 -19.54 -14.29
C TYR A 437 6.92 -19.11 -13.83
N GLU A 438 7.07 -17.98 -13.14
CA GLU A 438 8.38 -17.38 -12.81
C GLU A 438 9.13 -16.87 -14.07
N VAL A 439 8.71 -15.70 -14.56
CA VAL A 439 9.25 -15.06 -15.76
C VAL A 439 10.74 -14.75 -15.57
N GLY A 440 11.57 -15.24 -16.49
CA GLY A 440 12.99 -14.89 -16.50
C GLY A 440 13.22 -13.38 -16.67
N PRO A 441 14.10 -12.73 -15.89
CA PRO A 441 14.34 -11.29 -15.96
C PRO A 441 15.18 -10.94 -17.19
N SER A 442 14.52 -10.75 -18.34
CA SER A 442 15.17 -10.30 -19.57
C SER A 442 14.34 -9.27 -20.32
N LEU A 443 15.00 -8.32 -20.98
CA LEU A 443 14.34 -7.37 -21.88
C LEU A 443 13.61 -8.08 -23.03
N ARG A 444 14.14 -9.23 -23.47
CA ARG A 444 13.51 -10.07 -24.49
C ARG A 444 12.13 -10.55 -24.04
N ASN A 445 12.03 -11.09 -22.81
CA ASN A 445 10.75 -11.47 -22.22
C ASN A 445 9.82 -10.26 -22.08
N MET A 446 10.32 -9.12 -21.58
CA MET A 446 9.51 -7.91 -21.46
C MET A 446 8.89 -7.49 -22.79
N ILE A 447 9.68 -7.40 -23.86
CA ILE A 447 9.19 -7.02 -25.21
C ILE A 447 8.10 -7.99 -25.68
N ILE A 448 8.32 -9.31 -25.55
CA ILE A 448 7.36 -10.34 -25.98
C ILE A 448 6.07 -10.26 -25.16
N ILE A 449 6.19 -10.10 -23.84
CA ILE A 449 5.05 -9.99 -22.92
C ILE A 449 4.23 -8.75 -23.24
N PHE A 450 4.85 -7.57 -23.35
CA PHE A 450 4.12 -6.35 -23.68
C PHE A 450 3.45 -6.42 -25.04
N ASN A 451 4.13 -6.96 -26.06
CA ASN A 451 3.50 -7.18 -27.36
C ASN A 451 2.27 -8.09 -27.24
N ASN A 452 2.41 -9.22 -26.53
CA ASN A 452 1.32 -10.17 -26.35
C ASN A 452 0.17 -9.57 -25.55
N LEU A 453 0.42 -8.94 -24.41
CA LEU A 453 -0.64 -8.44 -23.54
C LEU A 453 -1.37 -7.23 -24.14
N LEU A 454 -0.64 -6.34 -24.81
CA LEU A 454 -1.19 -5.07 -25.30
C LEU A 454 -1.55 -5.07 -26.79
N GLY A 455 -1.18 -6.11 -27.54
CA GLY A 455 -1.41 -6.17 -28.99
C GLY A 455 -0.72 -5.02 -29.73
N LEU A 456 0.57 -4.83 -29.47
CA LEU A 456 1.33 -3.68 -29.99
C LEU A 456 1.69 -3.78 -31.48
N GLY A 457 1.64 -4.99 -32.05
CA GLY A 457 2.04 -5.26 -33.42
C GLY A 457 3.54 -5.04 -33.67
N LEU A 458 4.40 -5.28 -32.67
CA LEU A 458 5.84 -4.99 -32.79
C LEU A 458 6.49 -5.78 -33.93
N PHE A 459 6.05 -7.03 -34.14
CA PHE A 459 6.69 -7.97 -35.05
C PHE A 459 6.04 -8.02 -36.45
N GLU A 460 5.19 -7.05 -36.81
CA GLU A 460 4.44 -7.07 -38.08
C GLU A 460 5.31 -7.15 -39.33
N LYS A 461 6.54 -6.61 -39.25
CA LYS A 461 7.54 -6.56 -40.32
C LYS A 461 8.31 -7.87 -40.51
N GLU A 462 8.23 -8.80 -39.57
CA GLU A 462 8.91 -10.09 -39.67
C GLU A 462 8.20 -10.99 -40.67
N ALA A 463 8.96 -11.89 -41.30
CA ALA A 463 8.39 -12.88 -42.19
C ALA A 463 7.46 -13.83 -41.42
N GLY A 464 6.43 -14.35 -42.09
CA GLY A 464 5.50 -15.32 -41.51
C GLY A 464 4.03 -14.95 -41.75
N ASN A 465 3.19 -15.98 -41.82
CA ASN A 465 1.76 -15.84 -42.07
C ASN A 465 0.95 -15.70 -40.77
N THR A 466 1.52 -16.09 -39.63
CA THR A 466 0.88 -16.03 -38.31
C THR A 466 1.64 -15.11 -37.36
N GLU A 467 0.98 -14.62 -36.31
CA GLU A 467 1.63 -13.82 -35.24
C GLU A 467 2.78 -14.62 -34.60
N ASN A 468 2.59 -15.93 -34.37
CA ASN A 468 3.62 -16.80 -33.78
C ASN A 468 4.84 -16.96 -34.69
N GLN A 469 4.65 -17.15 -35.99
CA GLN A 469 5.76 -17.24 -36.94
C GLN A 469 6.58 -15.95 -36.96
N LYS A 470 5.91 -14.79 -36.92
CA LYS A 470 6.55 -13.48 -36.86
C LYS A 470 7.35 -13.29 -35.58
N ILE A 471 6.78 -13.64 -34.41
CA ILE A 471 7.51 -13.59 -33.12
C ILE A 471 8.70 -14.54 -33.16
N GLY A 472 8.51 -15.77 -33.65
CA GLY A 472 9.58 -16.77 -33.75
C GLY A 472 10.75 -16.29 -34.64
N ASN A 473 10.44 -15.66 -35.78
CA ASN A 473 11.45 -15.08 -36.66
C ASN A 473 12.14 -13.86 -36.03
N ALA A 474 11.38 -12.97 -35.39
CA ALA A 474 11.96 -11.89 -34.58
C ALA A 474 12.95 -12.44 -33.57
N PHE A 475 12.55 -13.47 -32.83
CA PHE A 475 13.32 -14.05 -31.73
C PHE A 475 14.70 -14.55 -32.18
N LYS A 476 14.85 -14.98 -33.43
CA LYS A 476 16.14 -15.45 -33.96
C LYS A 476 17.14 -14.34 -34.26
N ARG A 477 16.74 -13.07 -34.16
CA ARG A 477 17.64 -11.93 -34.38
C ARG A 477 18.68 -11.80 -33.29
N ASP A 478 19.92 -11.60 -33.71
CA ASP A 478 21.04 -11.27 -32.82
C ASP A 478 20.88 -9.87 -32.19
N ASP A 479 20.23 -8.94 -32.90
CA ASP A 479 20.00 -7.56 -32.46
C ASP A 479 18.60 -7.33 -31.84
N PHE A 480 17.87 -8.40 -31.46
CA PHE A 480 16.47 -8.34 -31.02
C PHE A 480 16.16 -7.18 -30.06
N VAL A 481 16.91 -7.07 -28.97
CA VAL A 481 16.66 -6.03 -27.94
C VAL A 481 16.96 -4.64 -28.49
N LYS A 482 18.07 -4.49 -29.23
CA LYS A 482 18.48 -3.22 -29.82
C LYS A 482 17.43 -2.72 -30.83
N TYR A 483 16.81 -3.63 -31.56
CA TYR A 483 15.79 -3.31 -32.55
C TYR A 483 14.40 -3.06 -31.92
N TYR A 484 13.92 -3.96 -31.06
CA TYR A 484 12.53 -3.95 -30.59
C TYR A 484 12.28 -3.14 -29.32
N PHE A 485 13.29 -2.92 -28.46
CA PHE A 485 13.08 -2.13 -27.25
C PHE A 485 12.74 -0.66 -27.56
N PRO A 486 13.45 0.03 -28.48
CA PRO A 486 13.06 1.39 -28.87
C PRO A 486 11.65 1.47 -29.49
N GLU A 487 11.27 0.48 -30.30
CA GLU A 487 9.93 0.41 -30.89
C GLU A 487 8.84 0.19 -29.82
N LEU A 488 9.12 -0.62 -28.80
CA LEU A 488 8.26 -0.76 -27.63
C LEU A 488 8.08 0.59 -26.90
N CYS A 489 9.17 1.28 -26.55
CA CYS A 489 9.11 2.59 -25.89
C CYS A 489 8.31 3.61 -26.70
N LYS A 490 8.55 3.66 -28.02
CA LYS A 490 7.82 4.53 -28.95
C LYS A 490 6.31 4.24 -28.98
N LYS A 491 5.91 2.96 -29.03
CA LYS A 491 4.49 2.55 -29.00
C LYS A 491 3.82 2.91 -27.67
N LEU A 492 4.57 2.84 -26.56
CA LEU A 492 4.09 3.17 -25.22
C LEU A 492 4.22 4.66 -24.87
N LYS A 493 4.84 5.48 -25.74
CA LYS A 493 5.13 6.91 -25.50
C LYS A 493 5.93 7.11 -24.20
N ILE A 494 6.96 6.29 -24.03
CA ILE A 494 7.94 6.41 -22.94
C ILE A 494 9.17 7.10 -23.54
N ASP A 495 9.47 8.29 -23.04
CA ASP A 495 10.61 9.13 -23.48
C ASP A 495 11.93 8.69 -22.82
#